data_AF-A0A3D1EPQ9-F1
#
_entry.id   AF-A0A3D1EPQ9-F1
#
_cell.length_a   1.000
_cell.length_b   1.000
_cell.length_c   1.000
_cell.angle_alpha   90.00
_cell.angle_beta   90.00
_cell.angle_gamma   90.00
#
_symmetry.space_group_name_H-M   'P 1'
#
loop_
_entity.id
_entity.type
_entity.pdbx_description
1 polymer ?
#
loop_
_entity_poly.entity_id
_entity_poly.type
_entity_poly.pdbx_seq_one_letter_code
_entity_poly.pdbx_strand_id
1 'polypeptide(L)'
;AAAPPADAHGAAGWGRGLLGYGAYADAKAAWPAAVTAVDRMGQRPPPGLLADLLLCLLAEDGPAAVRSALAKRVMPLKRASRMRIMAEAVTSDDYQQVVPEPILGVTSSRVVADLALLLSATAHLEGLQESAQPVRQLLRLFTDGPTEIQILAQPELESIKPLPSEKLDAFRLRAGWWTLAFGGDPALARNDLEAITTEDLISAQDQVVLDGWFALRSGELEEATALLGTRADDPRARFGLAKAAQLAGRPEEMIDHAAFVARVVPESVVGVLSVRMLSDHFGRAVRPAPHALSVAAAAGDIPEHLEELHLHPERVLDVRLLPQDVIGQAFAPFDLDFEIKNIGSLPVPLGEGGLSEFLALEIESDLARRGMVRHGRPASLRLEGPLVLTPGQRHQQTIDLRRLPVAADIDRAGVLGASIEFQVITQPVGLPIAAGPYPMVKPGPIGSLSSSGTFRIPGTMLNKEAIRQLRVTAEEEQSQTPLPVLAQLGQYIALGLDGRVAEDVALEIQSARDVFLDRFAELDANARAFLTGVLPSNQMPAALATQISDDPDRWVRVMYLLNHVADEFDPALNRARNDSDPLLQLAAKVVDDLIGLIRDIEG
;
A
#
# COMPACT_ATOMS: atom_id res chain seq x y z
N ALA A 1 -21.67 -12.61 4.46
CA ALA A 1 -20.76 -13.35 3.58
C ALA A 1 -19.76 -12.34 3.02
N ALA A 2 -18.80 -11.93 3.86
CA ALA A 2 -17.45 -12.48 3.92
C ALA A 2 -16.57 -11.97 2.75
N ALA A 3 -16.49 -10.65 2.60
CA ALA A 3 -15.28 -10.02 2.08
C ALA A 3 -14.28 -10.03 3.24
N PRO A 4 -13.19 -10.81 3.20
CA PRO A 4 -12.21 -10.76 4.25
C PRO A 4 -11.45 -9.43 4.17
N PRO A 5 -10.99 -8.90 5.31
CA PRO A 5 -10.35 -7.59 5.37
C PRO A 5 -8.84 -7.70 5.09
N ALA A 6 -8.44 -8.00 3.86
CA ALA A 6 -7.03 -8.00 3.46
C ALA A 6 -6.48 -6.61 3.07
N ASP A 7 -7.35 -5.61 2.98
CA ASP A 7 -6.98 -4.22 2.71
C ASP A 7 -7.36 -3.31 3.89
N ALA A 8 -6.71 -2.13 3.96
CA ALA A 8 -6.92 -1.18 5.05
C ALA A 8 -8.40 -0.75 5.18
N HIS A 9 -9.14 -0.72 4.07
CA HIS A 9 -10.56 -0.35 4.04
C HIS A 9 -11.47 -1.44 4.59
N GLY A 10 -11.25 -2.70 4.25
CA GLY A 10 -11.98 -3.84 4.79
C GLY A 10 -11.75 -3.99 6.29
N ALA A 11 -10.48 -3.90 6.74
CA ALA A 11 -10.14 -3.96 8.16
C ALA A 11 -10.79 -2.80 8.92
N ALA A 12 -10.79 -1.60 8.33
CA ALA A 12 -11.45 -0.45 8.92
C ALA A 12 -12.98 -0.55 8.94
N GLY A 13 -13.59 -1.13 7.90
CA GLY A 13 -15.03 -1.37 7.84
C GLY A 13 -15.49 -2.36 8.90
N TRP A 14 -14.73 -3.45 9.07
CA TRP A 14 -15.00 -4.45 10.09
C TRP A 14 -14.80 -3.91 11.51
N GLY A 15 -13.71 -3.18 11.75
CA GLY A 15 -13.48 -2.48 13.01
C GLY A 15 -14.62 -1.53 13.39
N ARG A 16 -15.17 -0.76 12.43
CA ARG A 16 -16.37 0.09 12.67
C ARG A 16 -17.61 -0.72 12.99
N GLY A 17 -17.82 -1.84 12.30
CA GLY A 17 -18.93 -2.74 12.58
C GLY A 17 -18.88 -3.25 14.03
N LEU A 18 -17.71 -3.73 14.46
CA LEU A 18 -17.47 -4.19 15.83
C LEU A 18 -17.65 -3.05 16.86
N LEU A 19 -17.14 -1.86 16.54
CA LEU A 19 -17.27 -0.69 17.37
C LEU A 19 -18.74 -0.29 17.58
N GLY A 20 -19.56 -0.32 16.52
CA GLY A 20 -21.00 -0.04 16.58
C GLY A 20 -21.81 -1.04 17.42
N TYR A 21 -21.23 -2.19 17.77
CA TYR A 21 -21.82 -3.14 18.72
C TYR A 21 -21.19 -3.06 20.14
N GLY A 22 -20.20 -2.18 20.36
CA GLY A 22 -19.47 -2.10 21.62
C GLY A 22 -18.47 -3.25 21.84
N ALA A 23 -18.06 -3.95 20.79
CA ALA A 23 -17.04 -4.99 20.85
C ALA A 23 -15.62 -4.37 20.80
N TYR A 24 -15.28 -3.54 21.78
CA TYR A 24 -14.07 -2.71 21.73
C TYR A 24 -12.76 -3.51 21.69
N ALA A 25 -12.66 -4.63 22.43
CA ALA A 25 -11.50 -5.52 22.37
C ALA A 25 -11.26 -6.09 20.97
N ASP A 26 -12.33 -6.58 20.31
CA ASP A 26 -12.23 -7.18 18.96
C ASP A 26 -11.99 -6.09 17.91
N ALA A 27 -12.66 -4.94 18.03
CA ALA A 27 -12.41 -3.77 17.19
C ALA A 27 -10.95 -3.33 17.31
N LYS A 28 -10.43 -3.23 18.55
CA LYS A 28 -9.02 -2.93 18.84
C LYS A 28 -8.06 -3.93 18.21
N ALA A 29 -8.42 -5.20 18.01
CA ALA A 29 -7.57 -6.15 17.30
C ALA A 29 -7.60 -5.95 15.77
N ALA A 30 -8.73 -5.52 15.21
CA ALA A 30 -8.87 -5.21 13.78
C ALA A 30 -8.13 -3.93 13.35
N TRP A 31 -8.09 -2.92 14.22
CA TRP A 31 -7.57 -1.59 13.88
C TRP A 31 -6.04 -1.49 13.66
N PRO A 32 -5.18 -2.22 14.40
CA PRO A 32 -3.75 -2.33 14.12
C PRO A 32 -3.48 -2.81 12.70
N ALA A 33 -4.20 -3.82 12.20
CA ALA A 33 -4.06 -4.28 10.83
C ALA A 33 -4.35 -3.16 9.82
N ALA A 34 -5.42 -2.39 10.04
CA ALA A 34 -5.75 -1.24 9.19
C ALA A 34 -4.67 -0.13 9.23
N VAL A 35 -4.14 0.20 10.42
CA VAL A 35 -3.09 1.21 10.57
C VAL A 35 -1.77 0.74 9.95
N THR A 36 -1.35 -0.49 10.24
CA THR A 36 -0.12 -1.09 9.71
C THR A 36 -0.17 -1.24 8.19
N ALA A 37 -1.33 -1.58 7.62
CA ALA A 37 -1.51 -1.63 6.17
C ALA A 37 -1.26 -0.25 5.52
N VAL A 38 -1.79 0.82 6.11
CA VAL A 38 -1.57 2.19 5.60
C VAL A 38 -0.12 2.63 5.77
N ASP A 39 0.49 2.34 6.93
CA ASP A 39 1.89 2.66 7.19
C ASP A 39 2.85 1.94 6.23
N ARG A 40 2.61 0.65 5.92
CA ARG A 40 3.40 -0.13 4.94
C ARG A 40 3.30 0.45 3.52
N MET A 41 2.16 1.03 3.16
CA MET A 41 2.00 1.73 1.89
C MET A 41 2.74 3.08 1.85
N GLY A 42 3.34 3.53 2.96
CA GLY A 42 4.00 4.84 3.06
C GLY A 42 2.99 6.00 3.10
N GLN A 43 1.72 5.69 3.40
CA GLN A 43 0.66 6.67 3.51
C GLN A 43 0.42 7.01 4.98
N ARG A 44 -0.17 8.17 5.27
CA ARG A 44 -0.58 8.52 6.64
C ARG A 44 -1.96 7.91 6.93
N PRO A 45 -2.16 7.19 8.06
CA PRO A 45 -3.46 6.67 8.44
C PRO A 45 -4.50 7.80 8.51
N PRO A 46 -5.71 7.60 7.95
CA PRO A 46 -6.72 8.64 7.95
C PRO A 46 -7.08 9.01 9.40
N PRO A 47 -7.28 10.29 9.72
CA PRO A 47 -7.56 10.73 11.09
C PRO A 47 -8.74 10.05 11.79
N GLY A 48 -9.80 9.68 11.03
CA GLY A 48 -10.93 8.94 11.59
C GLY A 48 -10.56 7.54 12.09
N LEU A 49 -9.67 6.84 11.37
CA LEU A 49 -9.14 5.54 11.79
C LEU A 49 -8.38 5.64 13.12
N LEU A 50 -7.63 6.74 13.29
CA LEU A 50 -6.94 7.01 14.55
C LEU A 50 -7.93 7.29 15.69
N ALA A 51 -8.99 8.05 15.44
CA ALA A 51 -10.03 8.32 16.43
C ALA A 51 -10.68 7.02 16.91
N ASP A 52 -11.07 6.16 15.97
CA ASP A 52 -11.71 4.86 16.27
C ASP A 52 -10.79 3.95 17.10
N LEU A 53 -9.50 3.86 16.76
CA LEU A 53 -8.51 3.11 17.53
C LEU A 53 -8.35 3.65 18.95
N LEU A 54 -8.20 4.97 19.11
CA LEU A 54 -8.01 5.59 20.43
C LEU A 54 -9.26 5.43 21.29
N LEU A 55 -10.45 5.46 20.69
CA LEU A 55 -11.72 5.22 21.38
C LEU A 55 -11.79 3.78 21.92
N CYS A 56 -11.34 2.79 21.15
CA CYS A 56 -11.23 1.40 21.61
C CYS A 56 -10.19 1.22 22.73
N LEU A 57 -9.02 1.85 22.61
CA LEU A 57 -7.98 1.85 23.66
C LEU A 57 -8.51 2.49 24.96
N LEU A 58 -9.27 3.57 24.85
CA LEU A 58 -9.87 4.22 26.00
C LEU A 58 -10.87 3.28 26.69
N ALA A 59 -11.68 2.55 25.93
CA ALA A 59 -12.66 1.61 26.47
C ALA A 59 -12.01 0.44 27.22
N GLU A 60 -10.98 -0.19 26.62
CA GLU A 60 -10.38 -1.43 27.14
C GLU A 60 -9.24 -1.16 28.13
N ASP A 61 -8.23 -0.39 27.74
CA ASP A 61 -6.98 -0.26 28.51
C ASP A 61 -6.87 1.04 29.32
N GLY A 62 -7.61 2.07 28.92
CA GLY A 62 -7.83 3.28 29.69
C GLY A 62 -6.98 4.44 29.24
N PRO A 63 -7.01 5.57 29.97
CA PRO A 63 -6.43 6.81 29.50
C PRO A 63 -4.90 6.74 29.33
N ALA A 64 -4.20 5.94 30.15
CA ALA A 64 -2.76 5.74 30.03
C ALA A 64 -2.35 5.10 28.68
N ALA A 65 -3.14 4.15 28.17
CA ALA A 65 -2.89 3.50 26.89
C ALA A 65 -3.10 4.47 25.71
N VAL A 66 -4.15 5.29 25.79
CA VAL A 66 -4.40 6.37 24.83
C VAL A 66 -3.23 7.35 24.81
N ARG A 67 -2.73 7.78 25.99
CA ARG A 67 -1.56 8.66 26.11
C ARG A 67 -0.31 8.05 25.49
N SER A 68 -0.04 6.77 25.74
CA SER A 68 1.10 6.05 25.14
C SER A 68 1.00 5.98 23.61
N ALA A 69 -0.19 5.66 23.09
CA ALA A 69 -0.45 5.59 21.65
C ALA A 69 -0.37 6.96 20.96
N LEU A 70 -0.73 8.03 21.66
CA LEU A 70 -0.60 9.41 21.21
C LEU A 70 0.84 9.91 21.26
N ALA A 71 1.58 9.63 22.35
CA ALA A 71 2.95 10.08 22.53
C ALA A 71 3.86 9.58 21.40
N LYS A 72 3.68 8.32 20.96
CA LYS A 72 4.38 7.74 19.80
C LYS A 72 4.18 8.55 18.51
N ARG A 73 3.07 9.26 18.37
CA ARG A 73 2.68 10.03 17.16
C ARG A 73 2.96 11.53 17.31
N VAL A 74 2.76 12.09 18.49
CA VAL A 74 2.98 13.51 18.80
C VAL A 74 4.47 13.85 18.85
N MET A 75 5.32 12.97 19.40
CA MET A 75 6.75 13.26 19.56
C MET A 75 7.49 13.48 18.23
N PRO A 76 7.31 12.65 17.18
CA PRO A 76 7.87 12.92 15.86
C PRO A 76 7.39 14.25 15.27
N LEU A 77 6.10 14.57 15.40
CA LEU A 77 5.54 15.83 14.92
C LEU A 77 6.17 17.03 15.64
N LYS A 78 6.22 17.00 16.97
CA LYS A 78 6.88 18.06 17.76
C LYS A 78 8.34 18.24 17.38
N ARG A 79 9.08 17.15 17.14
CA ARG A 79 10.48 17.22 16.69
C ARG A 79 10.60 17.87 15.31
N ALA A 80 9.73 17.49 14.37
CA ALA A 80 9.68 18.08 13.04
C ALA A 80 9.30 19.57 13.08
N SER A 81 8.26 19.93 13.82
CA SER A 81 7.84 21.32 14.01
C SER A 81 8.94 22.16 14.63
N ARG A 82 9.64 21.65 15.65
CA ARG A 82 10.79 22.34 16.24
C ARG A 82 11.90 22.57 15.22
N MET A 83 12.25 21.55 14.42
CA MET A 83 13.25 21.69 13.38
C MET A 83 12.88 22.75 12.33
N ARG A 84 11.60 22.85 11.97
CA ARG A 84 11.11 23.88 11.03
C ARG A 84 11.18 25.28 11.61
N ILE A 85 10.66 25.48 12.83
CA ILE A 85 10.76 26.77 13.53
C ILE A 85 12.22 27.20 13.65
N MET A 86 13.12 26.28 13.99
CA MET A 86 14.56 26.56 14.08
C MET A 86 15.21 26.84 12.71
N ALA A 87 14.71 26.28 11.62
CA ALA A 87 15.25 26.52 10.28
C ALA A 87 14.89 27.91 9.75
N GLU A 88 13.76 28.46 10.16
CA GLU A 88 13.29 29.81 9.79
C GLU A 88 13.64 30.88 10.85
N ALA A 89 14.29 30.49 11.95
CA ALA A 89 14.71 31.39 13.02
C ALA A 89 15.81 32.36 12.56
N VAL A 90 15.52 33.67 12.60
CA VAL A 90 16.46 34.74 12.22
C VAL A 90 17.08 35.40 13.45
N THR A 91 16.37 35.37 14.59
CA THR A 91 16.79 36.00 15.85
C THR A 91 16.97 34.98 16.97
N SER A 92 17.67 35.36 18.06
CA SER A 92 17.83 34.51 19.24
C SER A 92 16.50 34.16 19.92
N ASP A 93 15.51 35.03 19.79
CA ASP A 93 14.20 34.88 20.42
C ASP A 93 13.35 33.85 19.67
N ASP A 94 13.55 33.69 18.36
CA ASP A 94 12.90 32.67 17.53
C ASP A 94 13.29 31.24 17.98
N TYR A 95 14.51 31.05 18.47
CA TYR A 95 14.97 29.78 19.04
C TYR A 95 14.31 29.45 20.39
N GLN A 96 13.75 30.44 21.08
CA GLN A 96 13.04 30.28 22.35
C GLN A 96 11.52 30.16 22.17
N GLN A 97 11.00 30.25 20.95
CA GLN A 97 9.57 30.09 20.70
C GLN A 97 9.08 28.72 21.17
N VAL A 98 7.95 28.74 21.89
CA VAL A 98 7.27 27.52 22.35
C VAL A 98 6.71 26.81 21.13
N VAL A 99 7.15 25.57 20.90
CA VAL A 99 6.59 24.72 19.85
C VAL A 99 5.12 24.45 20.19
N PRO A 100 4.16 24.89 19.37
CA PRO A 100 2.76 24.67 19.65
C PRO A 100 2.45 23.16 19.71
N GLU A 101 1.45 22.80 20.53
CA GLU A 101 0.93 21.43 20.52
C GLU A 101 0.36 21.12 19.13
N PRO A 102 0.77 20.01 18.49
CA PRO A 102 0.32 19.70 17.14
C PRO A 102 -1.18 19.37 17.14
N ILE A 103 -1.91 19.94 16.18
CA ILE A 103 -3.33 19.64 16.01
C ILE A 103 -3.43 18.30 15.29
N LEU A 104 -3.93 17.30 16.02
CA LEU A 104 -4.09 15.95 15.48
C LEU A 104 -5.30 15.89 14.54
N GLY A 105 -5.17 15.08 13.50
CA GLY A 105 -6.26 14.80 12.57
C GLY A 105 -6.51 15.87 11.51
N VAL A 106 -5.50 16.68 11.22
CA VAL A 106 -5.50 17.63 10.11
C VAL A 106 -5.22 16.89 8.81
N THR A 107 -6.10 17.07 7.84
CA THR A 107 -5.90 16.71 6.42
C THR A 107 -5.81 18.00 5.61
N SER A 108 -5.47 17.90 4.32
CA SER A 108 -5.33 19.03 3.38
C SER A 108 -6.57 19.92 3.21
N SER A 109 -7.69 19.61 3.88
CA SER A 109 -8.90 20.44 3.84
C SER A 109 -9.82 20.34 5.07
N ARG A 110 -9.55 19.45 6.03
CA ARG A 110 -10.46 19.17 7.16
C ARG A 110 -9.71 18.76 8.43
N VAL A 111 -10.31 19.05 9.58
CA VAL A 111 -9.87 18.58 10.90
C VAL A 111 -10.93 17.65 11.50
N VAL A 112 -10.51 16.49 11.99
CA VAL A 112 -11.41 15.53 12.65
C VAL A 112 -11.61 15.89 14.11
N ALA A 113 -12.79 16.42 14.43
CA ALA A 113 -13.14 16.89 15.77
C ALA A 113 -13.14 15.78 16.84
N ASP A 114 -13.41 14.53 16.46
CA ASP A 114 -13.53 13.44 17.43
C ASP A 114 -12.20 13.10 18.12
N LEU A 115 -11.05 13.43 17.50
CA LEU A 115 -9.75 13.33 18.15
C LEU A 115 -9.59 14.34 19.29
N ALA A 116 -10.00 15.59 19.08
CA ALA A 116 -9.97 16.61 20.13
C ALA A 116 -10.83 16.19 21.33
N LEU A 117 -11.94 15.49 21.07
CA LEU A 117 -12.78 14.97 22.14
C LEU A 117 -12.17 13.85 22.93
N LEU A 118 -11.59 12.88 22.23
CA LEU A 118 -10.93 11.77 22.86
C LEU A 118 -9.81 12.26 23.76
N LEU A 119 -9.05 13.27 23.31
CA LEU A 119 -8.04 13.94 24.13
C LEU A 119 -8.65 14.61 25.36
N SER A 120 -9.75 15.34 25.21
CA SER A 120 -10.42 16.00 26.33
C SER A 120 -11.00 15.00 27.35
N ALA A 121 -11.63 13.93 26.89
CA ALA A 121 -12.14 12.86 27.74
C ALA A 121 -11.01 12.11 28.47
N THR A 122 -9.90 11.84 27.77
CA THR A 122 -8.70 11.22 28.36
C THR A 122 -8.13 12.12 29.46
N ALA A 123 -7.94 13.40 29.19
CA ALA A 123 -7.44 14.37 30.16
C ALA A 123 -8.36 14.51 31.38
N HIS A 124 -9.68 14.45 31.17
CA HIS A 124 -10.67 14.45 32.24
C HIS A 124 -10.55 13.23 33.16
N LEU A 125 -10.45 12.03 32.59
CA LEU A 125 -10.28 10.79 33.35
C LEU A 125 -8.96 10.75 34.13
N GLU A 126 -7.94 11.44 33.64
CA GLU A 126 -6.64 11.58 34.32
C GLU A 126 -6.64 12.68 35.40
N GLY A 127 -7.73 13.44 35.54
CA GLY A 127 -7.83 14.52 36.51
C GLY A 127 -6.98 15.76 36.17
N LEU A 128 -6.68 15.98 34.88
CA LEU A 128 -5.93 17.16 34.44
C LEU A 128 -6.80 18.42 34.51
N GLN A 129 -6.24 19.51 35.04
CA GLN A 129 -6.96 20.78 35.24
C GLN A 129 -7.47 21.42 33.94
N GLU A 130 -6.77 21.21 32.82
CA GLU A 130 -7.11 21.79 31.51
C GLU A 130 -7.75 20.77 30.55
N SER A 131 -8.62 19.90 31.05
CA SER A 131 -9.22 18.81 30.25
C SER A 131 -9.96 19.29 28.98
N ALA A 132 -10.54 20.49 28.98
CA ALA A 132 -11.25 21.04 27.81
C ALA A 132 -10.32 21.65 26.74
N GLN A 133 -9.02 21.81 27.01
CA GLN A 133 -8.09 22.55 26.14
C GLN A 133 -8.03 22.04 24.69
N PRO A 134 -8.04 20.73 24.38
CA PRO A 134 -8.05 20.24 23.00
C PRO A 134 -9.26 20.73 22.19
N VAL A 135 -10.47 20.66 22.76
CA VAL A 135 -11.70 21.17 22.12
C VAL A 135 -11.64 22.70 21.96
N ARG A 136 -11.06 23.41 22.94
CA ARG A 136 -10.90 24.87 22.89
C ARG A 136 -9.91 25.33 21.81
N GLN A 137 -8.80 24.63 21.65
CA GLN A 137 -7.85 24.88 20.57
C GLN A 137 -8.52 24.71 19.20
N LEU A 138 -9.34 23.66 19.04
CA LEU A 138 -10.07 23.42 17.81
C LEU A 138 -11.14 24.50 17.53
N LEU A 139 -11.86 24.95 18.56
CA LEU A 139 -12.83 26.05 18.42
C LEU A 139 -12.15 27.36 17.99
N ARG A 140 -10.99 27.69 18.56
CA ARG A 140 -10.18 28.85 18.14
C ARG A 140 -9.73 28.71 16.69
N LEU A 141 -9.24 27.54 16.29
CA LEU A 141 -8.85 27.28 14.90
C LEU A 141 -10.00 27.53 13.93
N PHE A 142 -11.23 27.11 14.28
CA PHE A 142 -12.40 27.32 13.42
C PHE A 142 -12.99 28.74 13.46
N THR A 143 -12.68 29.51 14.50
CA THR A 143 -13.14 30.89 14.66
C THR A 143 -12.17 31.87 14.01
N ASP A 144 -10.89 31.77 14.38
CA ASP A 144 -9.86 32.77 14.07
C ASP A 144 -8.94 32.31 12.92
N GLY A 145 -8.95 31.02 12.57
CA GLY A 145 -7.96 30.42 11.68
C GLY A 145 -6.66 30.04 12.39
N PRO A 146 -5.72 29.40 11.68
CA PRO A 146 -4.41 29.05 12.24
C PRO A 146 -3.52 30.28 12.35
N THR A 147 -2.71 30.35 13.42
CA THR A 147 -1.68 31.40 13.56
C THR A 147 -0.47 31.13 12.67
N GLU A 148 0.34 32.14 12.37
CA GLU A 148 1.57 31.99 11.58
C GLU A 148 2.52 30.94 12.18
N ILE A 149 2.68 30.94 13.51
CA ILE A 149 3.52 29.95 14.22
C ILE A 149 2.93 28.54 14.09
N GLN A 150 1.60 28.39 14.07
CA GLN A 150 0.95 27.10 13.86
C GLN A 150 1.13 26.60 12.42
N ILE A 151 1.03 27.49 11.42
CA ILE A 151 1.29 27.16 10.02
C ILE A 151 2.76 26.74 9.84
N LEU A 152 3.69 27.48 10.43
CA LEU A 152 5.12 27.14 10.41
C LEU A 152 5.39 25.76 11.03
N ALA A 153 4.76 25.48 12.17
CA ALA A 153 4.88 24.19 12.83
C ALA A 153 4.22 23.04 12.05
N GLN A 154 3.08 23.30 11.39
CA GLN A 154 2.23 22.33 10.70
C GLN A 154 1.61 22.97 9.43
N PRO A 155 2.33 22.98 8.28
CA PRO A 155 1.93 23.66 7.05
C PRO A 155 0.58 23.21 6.49
N GLU A 156 0.16 21.99 6.80
CA GLU A 156 -1.16 21.48 6.42
C GLU A 156 -2.30 22.37 6.93
N LEU A 157 -2.07 23.14 8.00
CA LEU A 157 -3.05 24.08 8.57
C LEU A 157 -3.32 25.29 7.66
N GLU A 158 -2.41 25.70 6.78
CA GLU A 158 -2.60 26.87 5.89
C GLU A 158 -3.87 26.75 5.03
N SER A 159 -4.23 25.52 4.67
CA SER A 159 -5.43 25.19 3.91
C SER A 159 -6.74 25.32 4.70
N ILE A 160 -6.67 25.40 6.04
CA ILE A 160 -7.84 25.43 6.93
C ILE A 160 -8.35 26.86 7.04
N LYS A 161 -9.58 27.06 6.54
CA LYS A 161 -10.29 28.34 6.64
C LYS A 161 -11.24 28.33 7.85
N PRO A 162 -11.52 29.50 8.45
CA PRO A 162 -12.58 29.65 9.43
C PRO A 162 -13.91 29.07 8.92
N LEU A 163 -14.69 28.48 9.83
CA LEU A 163 -15.97 27.89 9.47
C LEU A 163 -17.01 28.99 9.16
N PRO A 164 -17.92 28.76 8.20
CA PRO A 164 -19.11 29.60 8.04
C PRO A 164 -19.93 29.67 9.35
N SER A 165 -20.60 30.80 9.60
CA SER A 165 -21.30 31.08 10.87
C SER A 165 -22.21 29.94 11.34
N GLU A 166 -23.04 29.37 10.47
CA GLU A 166 -23.95 28.27 10.81
C GLU A 166 -23.19 27.02 11.30
N LYS A 167 -22.10 26.65 10.62
CA LYS A 167 -21.27 25.49 10.99
C LYS A 167 -20.44 25.76 12.25
N LEU A 168 -20.00 27.01 12.43
CA LEU A 168 -19.29 27.46 13.62
C LEU A 168 -20.22 27.40 14.85
N ASP A 169 -21.44 27.91 14.73
CA ASP A 169 -22.42 27.90 15.81
C ASP A 169 -22.84 26.46 16.18
N ALA A 170 -23.01 25.58 15.20
CA ALA A 170 -23.24 24.15 15.46
C ALA A 170 -22.07 23.50 16.22
N PHE A 171 -20.84 23.88 15.90
CA PHE A 171 -19.66 23.41 16.61
C PHE A 171 -19.55 24.02 18.03
N ARG A 172 -19.91 25.29 18.21
CA ARG A 172 -19.99 25.96 19.53
C ARG A 172 -20.96 25.26 20.46
N LEU A 173 -22.14 24.89 19.98
CA LEU A 173 -23.12 24.11 20.75
C LEU A 173 -22.51 22.78 21.23
N ARG A 174 -21.82 22.06 20.34
CA ARG A 174 -21.14 20.80 20.65
C ARG A 174 -20.00 21.01 21.67
N ALA A 175 -19.19 22.04 21.48
CA ALA A 175 -18.07 22.42 22.36
C ALA A 175 -18.52 22.86 23.76
N GLY A 176 -19.61 23.62 23.86
CA GLY A 176 -20.22 24.05 25.11
C GLY A 176 -20.66 22.84 25.93
N TRP A 177 -21.43 21.93 25.32
CA TRP A 177 -21.85 20.69 25.99
C TRP A 177 -20.66 19.82 26.43
N TRP A 178 -19.64 19.64 25.59
CA TRP A 178 -18.46 18.86 25.97
C TRP A 178 -17.65 19.46 27.12
N THR A 179 -17.56 20.78 27.16
CA THR A 179 -16.92 21.50 28.28
C THR A 179 -17.64 21.19 29.58
N LEU A 180 -18.99 21.14 29.56
CA LEU A 180 -19.78 20.74 30.71
C LEU A 180 -19.56 19.26 31.06
N ALA A 181 -19.56 18.37 30.08
CA ALA A 181 -19.45 16.93 30.28
C ALA A 181 -18.08 16.47 30.83
N PHE A 182 -16.98 17.11 30.42
CA PHE A 182 -15.60 16.66 30.69
C PHE A 182 -14.81 17.55 31.65
N GLY A 183 -15.51 18.25 32.54
CA GLY A 183 -14.87 18.97 33.64
C GLY A 183 -14.22 20.31 33.28
N GLY A 184 -14.50 20.87 32.10
CA GLY A 184 -14.09 22.23 31.75
C GLY A 184 -14.89 23.30 32.50
N ASP A 185 -14.46 24.55 32.41
CA ASP A 185 -15.11 25.69 33.09
C ASP A 185 -16.54 25.95 32.54
N PRO A 186 -17.60 25.88 33.37
CA PRO A 186 -18.97 26.19 32.96
C PRO A 186 -19.13 27.62 32.42
N ALA A 187 -18.34 28.59 32.87
CA ALA A 187 -18.41 29.96 32.37
C ALA A 187 -18.01 30.03 30.88
N LEU A 188 -16.99 29.26 30.48
CA LEU A 188 -16.60 29.16 29.08
C LEU A 188 -17.68 28.49 28.22
N ALA A 189 -18.35 27.46 28.74
CA ALA A 189 -19.47 26.83 28.05
C ALA A 189 -20.63 27.81 27.83
N ARG A 190 -20.92 28.65 28.84
CA ARG A 190 -21.95 29.69 28.73
C ARG A 190 -21.59 30.74 27.68
N ASN A 191 -20.34 31.21 27.67
CA ASN A 191 -19.85 32.15 26.65
C ASN A 191 -19.98 31.58 25.23
N ASP A 192 -19.72 30.29 25.02
CA ASP A 192 -19.89 29.67 23.69
C ASP A 192 -21.35 29.66 23.24
N LEU A 193 -22.27 29.37 24.17
CA LEU A 193 -23.71 29.33 23.89
C LEU A 193 -24.27 30.73 23.62
N GLU A 194 -23.82 31.74 24.37
CA GLU A 194 -24.18 33.15 24.15
C GLU A 194 -23.62 33.71 22.84
N ALA A 195 -22.51 33.16 22.35
CA ALA A 195 -21.91 33.57 21.09
C ALA A 195 -22.65 33.01 19.85
N ILE A 196 -23.61 32.10 20.02
CA ILE A 196 -24.42 31.56 18.92
C ILE A 196 -25.34 32.66 18.39
N THR A 197 -25.23 32.93 17.10
CA THR A 197 -25.98 34.00 16.42
C THR A 197 -27.08 33.47 15.50
N THR A 198 -27.01 32.18 15.17
CA THR A 198 -28.00 31.50 14.33
C THR A 198 -29.29 31.28 15.12
N GLU A 199 -30.37 31.93 14.71
CA GLU A 199 -31.71 31.76 15.29
C GLU A 199 -32.17 30.29 15.22
N ASP A 200 -32.91 29.84 16.22
CA ASP A 200 -33.47 28.49 16.37
C ASP A 200 -32.46 27.31 16.35
N LEU A 201 -31.14 27.58 16.39
CA LEU A 201 -30.14 26.52 16.41
C LEU A 201 -30.19 25.70 17.71
N ILE A 202 -30.42 26.37 18.84
CA ILE A 202 -30.62 25.70 20.12
C ILE A 202 -32.09 25.34 20.25
N SER A 203 -32.43 24.08 20.03
CA SER A 203 -33.80 23.62 20.22
C SER A 203 -34.20 23.73 21.70
N ALA A 204 -35.50 23.89 21.99
CA ALA A 204 -35.99 23.86 23.37
C ALA A 204 -35.60 22.56 24.11
N GLN A 205 -35.45 21.45 23.37
CA GLN A 205 -35.00 20.18 23.93
C GLN A 205 -33.51 20.22 24.29
N ASP A 206 -32.66 20.80 23.44
CA ASP A 206 -31.23 20.98 23.72
C ASP A 206 -31.00 21.92 24.90
N GLN A 207 -31.81 22.97 25.01
CA GLN A 207 -31.74 23.91 26.12
C GLN A 207 -31.97 23.21 27.47
N VAL A 208 -33.01 22.37 27.56
CA VAL A 208 -33.30 21.59 28.79
C VAL A 208 -32.14 20.67 29.16
N VAL A 209 -31.50 20.03 28.17
CA VAL A 209 -30.32 19.19 28.42
C VAL A 209 -29.16 20.04 28.94
N LEU A 210 -28.88 21.19 28.32
CA LEU A 210 -27.80 22.10 28.73
C LEU A 210 -28.03 22.65 30.14
N ASP A 211 -29.25 23.10 30.45
CA ASP A 211 -29.62 23.61 31.77
C ASP A 211 -29.44 22.54 32.84
N GLY A 212 -29.85 21.30 32.56
CA GLY A 212 -29.60 20.16 33.45
C GLY A 212 -28.12 19.88 33.68
N TRP A 213 -27.27 20.05 32.65
CA TRP A 213 -25.81 19.95 32.80
C TRP A 213 -25.22 21.11 33.61
N PHE A 214 -25.73 22.33 33.47
CA PHE A 214 -25.33 23.46 34.30
C PHE A 214 -25.68 23.22 35.78
N ALA A 215 -26.91 22.79 36.08
CA ALA A 215 -27.32 22.42 37.44
C ALA A 215 -26.42 21.32 38.03
N LEU A 216 -26.10 20.29 37.23
CA LEU A 216 -25.17 19.22 37.65
C LEU A 216 -23.79 19.77 38.02
N ARG A 217 -23.26 20.72 37.25
CA ARG A 217 -21.96 21.34 37.49
C ARG A 217 -21.96 22.31 38.67
N SER A 218 -23.10 22.90 39.01
CA SER A 218 -23.30 23.72 40.20
C SER A 218 -23.48 22.89 41.48
N GLY A 219 -23.64 21.57 41.36
CA GLY A 219 -23.90 20.65 42.49
C GLY A 219 -25.38 20.52 42.87
N GLU A 220 -26.29 21.09 42.08
CA GLU A 220 -27.75 21.05 42.28
C GLU A 220 -28.30 19.73 41.72
N LEU A 221 -27.98 18.61 42.38
CA LEU A 221 -28.23 17.26 41.86
C LEU A 221 -29.73 16.95 41.63
N GLU A 222 -30.62 17.47 42.47
CA GLU A 222 -32.08 17.26 42.35
C GLU A 222 -32.64 17.98 41.12
N GLU A 223 -32.25 19.24 40.92
CA GLU A 223 -32.65 20.03 39.75
C GLU A 223 -32.08 19.44 38.46
N ALA A 224 -30.82 19.04 38.47
CA ALA A 224 -30.18 18.35 37.34
C ALA A 224 -30.94 17.07 36.98
N THR A 225 -31.33 16.26 37.98
CA THR A 225 -32.06 15.01 37.75
C THR A 225 -33.45 15.28 37.18
N ALA A 226 -34.15 16.31 37.67
CA ALA A 226 -35.47 16.70 37.17
C ALA A 226 -35.42 17.17 35.72
N LEU A 227 -34.47 18.06 35.38
CA LEU A 227 -34.31 18.59 34.02
C LEU A 227 -33.89 17.49 33.03
N LEU A 228 -32.81 16.78 33.33
CA LEU A 228 -32.28 15.72 32.45
C LEU A 228 -33.27 14.55 32.32
N GLY A 229 -34.05 14.25 33.37
CA GLY A 229 -35.06 13.20 33.38
C GLY A 229 -36.17 13.38 32.36
N THR A 230 -36.48 14.63 31.97
CA THR A 230 -37.48 14.93 30.92
C THR A 230 -37.02 14.50 29.52
N ARG A 231 -35.71 14.23 29.35
CA ARG A 231 -35.07 13.83 28.09
C ARG A 231 -34.34 12.49 28.21
N ALA A 232 -34.91 11.52 28.94
CA ALA A 232 -34.29 10.22 29.18
C ALA A 232 -34.05 9.34 27.92
N ASP A 233 -34.57 9.77 26.76
CA ASP A 233 -34.29 9.23 25.43
C ASP A 233 -32.96 9.74 24.83
N ASP A 234 -32.50 10.92 25.22
CA ASP A 234 -31.26 11.52 24.73
C ASP A 234 -30.03 10.93 25.46
N PRO A 235 -29.06 10.34 24.74
CA PRO A 235 -27.83 9.81 25.35
C PRO A 235 -27.04 10.84 26.17
N ARG A 236 -27.08 12.13 25.80
CA ARG A 236 -26.41 13.22 26.53
C ARG A 236 -27.07 13.48 27.88
N ALA A 237 -28.40 13.41 27.93
CA ALA A 237 -29.15 13.59 29.16
C ALA A 237 -29.01 12.37 30.08
N ARG A 238 -29.15 11.16 29.52
CA ARG A 238 -28.90 9.89 30.22
C ARG A 238 -27.49 9.82 30.80
N PHE A 239 -26.47 10.28 30.07
CA PHE A 239 -25.11 10.32 30.61
C PHE A 239 -24.98 11.28 31.81
N GLY A 240 -25.65 12.43 31.76
CA GLY A 240 -25.73 13.37 32.88
C GLY A 240 -26.45 12.80 34.09
N LEU A 241 -27.56 12.08 33.89
CA LEU A 241 -28.27 11.35 34.95
C LEU A 241 -27.38 10.29 35.59
N ALA A 242 -26.60 9.55 34.79
CA ALA A 242 -25.67 8.55 35.28
C ALA A 242 -24.58 9.19 36.17
N LYS A 243 -24.05 10.35 35.78
CA LYS A 243 -23.12 11.15 36.61
C LYS A 243 -23.77 11.69 37.88
N ALA A 244 -25.00 12.21 37.80
CA ALA A 244 -25.74 12.70 38.96
C ALA A 244 -25.95 11.58 39.99
N ALA A 245 -26.37 10.40 39.55
CA ALA A 245 -26.52 9.21 40.38
C ALA A 245 -25.19 8.73 40.99
N GLN A 246 -24.09 8.79 40.22
CA GLN A 246 -22.74 8.50 40.73
C GLN A 246 -22.34 9.45 41.86
N LEU A 247 -22.54 10.76 41.67
CA LEU A 247 -22.24 11.78 42.68
C LEU A 247 -23.16 11.69 43.91
N ALA A 248 -24.42 11.29 43.71
CA ALA A 248 -25.39 11.07 44.78
C ALA A 248 -25.21 9.73 45.53
N GLY A 249 -24.26 8.88 45.12
CA GLY A 249 -24.04 7.57 45.73
C GLY A 249 -25.17 6.55 45.47
N ARG A 250 -25.87 6.67 44.33
CA ARG A 250 -26.98 5.77 43.91
C ARG A 250 -26.51 4.82 42.79
N PRO A 251 -25.90 3.68 43.14
CA PRO A 251 -25.26 2.81 42.15
C PRO A 251 -26.23 2.18 41.16
N GLU A 252 -27.44 1.82 41.58
CA GLU A 252 -28.44 1.17 40.70
C GLU A 252 -28.91 2.11 39.57
N GLU A 253 -29.23 3.36 39.91
CA GLU A 253 -29.61 4.41 38.94
C GLU A 253 -28.44 4.73 38.00
N MET A 254 -27.22 4.82 38.54
CA MET A 254 -26.00 5.03 37.75
C MET A 254 -25.82 3.90 36.72
N ILE A 255 -25.97 2.63 37.12
CA ILE A 255 -25.83 1.47 36.25
C ILE A 255 -26.87 1.49 35.13
N ASP A 256 -28.16 1.74 35.43
CA ASP A 256 -29.22 1.75 34.41
C ASP A 256 -28.97 2.83 33.35
N HIS A 257 -28.64 4.04 33.79
CA HIS A 257 -28.41 5.15 32.89
C HIS A 257 -27.14 4.95 32.05
N ALA A 258 -26.04 4.49 32.65
CA ALA A 258 -24.79 4.22 31.93
C ALA A 258 -24.93 3.05 30.94
N ALA A 259 -25.62 1.98 31.33
CA ALA A 259 -25.84 0.82 30.47
C ALA A 259 -26.68 1.17 29.24
N PHE A 260 -27.65 2.07 29.38
CA PHE A 260 -28.40 2.59 28.24
C PHE A 260 -27.51 3.35 27.26
N VAL A 261 -26.71 4.31 27.74
CA VAL A 261 -25.82 5.10 26.87
C VAL A 261 -24.81 4.21 26.15
N ALA A 262 -24.18 3.29 26.89
CA ALA A 262 -23.24 2.32 26.34
C ALA A 262 -23.84 1.43 25.25
N ARG A 263 -25.15 1.17 25.29
CA ARG A 263 -25.86 0.36 24.30
C ARG A 263 -26.37 1.16 23.09
N VAL A 264 -26.75 2.42 23.29
CA VAL A 264 -27.39 3.23 22.25
C VAL A 264 -26.37 3.96 21.38
N VAL A 265 -25.23 4.37 21.95
CA VAL A 265 -24.16 5.08 21.24
C VAL A 265 -22.76 4.53 21.57
N PRO A 266 -22.52 3.21 21.40
CA PRO A 266 -21.26 2.56 21.80
C PRO A 266 -20.01 3.16 21.12
N GLU A 267 -20.13 3.64 19.89
CA GLU A 267 -19.06 4.24 19.09
C GLU A 267 -18.71 5.68 19.50
N SER A 268 -19.44 6.27 20.44
CA SER A 268 -19.23 7.65 20.89
C SER A 268 -18.35 7.73 22.14
N VAL A 269 -17.72 8.89 22.35
CA VAL A 269 -16.92 9.16 23.55
C VAL A 269 -17.76 9.00 24.83
N VAL A 270 -19.03 9.42 24.82
CA VAL A 270 -19.93 9.23 25.99
C VAL A 270 -20.37 7.79 26.18
N GLY A 271 -20.50 7.01 25.11
CA GLY A 271 -20.68 5.55 25.17
C GLY A 271 -19.51 4.89 25.91
N VAL A 272 -18.29 5.17 25.46
CA VAL A 272 -17.06 4.64 26.07
C VAL A 272 -16.89 5.09 27.53
N LEU A 273 -17.19 6.34 27.85
CA LEU A 273 -17.15 6.82 29.24
C LEU A 273 -18.19 6.13 30.12
N SER A 274 -19.36 5.81 29.58
CA SER A 274 -20.38 5.04 30.31
C SER A 274 -19.91 3.61 30.56
N VAL A 275 -19.24 2.98 29.60
CA VAL A 275 -18.61 1.66 29.76
C VAL A 275 -17.50 1.68 30.80
N ARG A 276 -16.69 2.75 30.83
CA ARG A 276 -15.68 2.96 31.87
C ARG A 276 -16.31 3.08 33.25
N MET A 277 -17.33 3.92 33.39
CA MET A 277 -18.03 4.10 34.66
C MET A 277 -18.62 2.78 35.19
N LEU A 278 -19.17 1.95 34.29
CA LEU A 278 -19.61 0.60 34.63
C LEU A 278 -18.44 -0.33 35.01
N SER A 279 -17.34 -0.27 34.26
CA SER A 279 -16.17 -1.13 34.48
C SER A 279 -15.48 -0.83 35.81
N ASP A 280 -15.39 0.46 36.16
CA ASP A 280 -14.86 0.94 37.44
C ASP A 280 -15.78 0.52 38.60
N HIS A 281 -17.09 0.61 38.41
CA HIS A 281 -18.07 0.16 39.42
C HIS A 281 -17.98 -1.36 39.69
N PHE A 282 -17.88 -2.19 38.65
CA PHE A 282 -17.82 -3.64 38.80
C PHE A 282 -16.41 -4.21 39.01
N GLY A 283 -15.36 -3.39 38.90
CA GLY A 283 -13.96 -3.83 38.99
C GLY A 283 -13.53 -4.78 37.86
N ARG A 284 -14.22 -4.77 36.72
CA ARG A 284 -13.94 -5.63 35.55
C ARG A 284 -14.43 -4.95 34.27
N ALA A 285 -13.83 -5.28 33.13
CA ALA A 285 -14.30 -4.79 31.84
C ALA A 285 -15.75 -5.21 31.56
N VAL A 286 -16.61 -4.24 31.22
CA VAL A 286 -18.03 -4.46 30.91
C VAL A 286 -18.25 -4.43 29.39
N ARG A 287 -18.91 -5.45 28.86
CA ARG A 287 -19.24 -5.55 27.43
C ARG A 287 -20.69 -5.13 27.18
N PRO A 288 -20.98 -4.12 26.35
CA PRO A 288 -22.31 -3.49 26.27
C PRO A 288 -23.43 -4.35 25.70
N ALA A 289 -23.14 -5.40 24.91
CA ALA A 289 -24.18 -6.14 24.19
C ALA A 289 -23.99 -7.68 24.21
N PRO A 290 -25.09 -8.47 24.36
CA PRO A 290 -25.07 -9.91 24.11
C PRO A 290 -24.65 -10.26 22.67
N HIS A 291 -25.02 -9.40 21.71
CA HIS A 291 -24.57 -9.54 20.32
C HIS A 291 -23.08 -9.26 20.14
N ALA A 292 -22.47 -8.41 20.97
CA ALA A 292 -21.03 -8.24 20.98
C ALA A 292 -20.32 -9.54 21.39
N LEU A 293 -20.89 -10.34 22.30
CA LEU A 293 -20.33 -11.66 22.63
C LEU A 293 -20.50 -12.67 21.49
N SER A 294 -21.64 -12.68 20.79
CA SER A 294 -21.83 -13.58 19.64
C SER A 294 -20.99 -13.17 18.43
N VAL A 295 -20.83 -11.86 18.21
CA VAL A 295 -19.95 -11.31 17.16
C VAL A 295 -18.49 -11.53 17.55
N ALA A 296 -18.10 -11.36 18.82
CA ALA A 296 -16.78 -11.72 19.33
C ALA A 296 -16.49 -13.22 19.22
N ALA A 297 -17.48 -14.09 19.44
CA ALA A 297 -17.32 -15.54 19.28
C ALA A 297 -17.22 -15.96 17.81
N ALA A 298 -17.96 -15.30 16.91
CA ALA A 298 -17.82 -15.49 15.47
C ALA A 298 -16.54 -14.82 14.92
N ALA A 299 -16.06 -13.79 15.61
CA ALA A 299 -14.85 -13.08 15.30
C ALA A 299 -13.64 -13.81 15.83
N GLY A 300 -13.64 -14.48 16.99
CA GLY A 300 -12.44 -14.87 17.76
C GLY A 300 -11.18 -15.28 16.99
N ASP A 301 -11.31 -16.11 15.96
CA ASP A 301 -10.18 -16.57 15.14
C ASP A 301 -9.78 -15.59 14.00
N ILE A 302 -10.71 -14.73 13.60
CA ILE A 302 -10.60 -13.75 12.51
C ILE A 302 -9.62 -12.60 12.84
N PRO A 303 -9.69 -11.87 13.98
CA PRO A 303 -8.77 -10.76 14.23
C PRO A 303 -7.34 -11.24 14.43
N GLU A 304 -7.12 -12.35 15.14
CA GLU A 304 -5.78 -12.92 15.34
C GLU A 304 -5.19 -13.38 14.01
N HIS A 305 -5.96 -14.11 13.18
CA HIS A 305 -5.50 -14.51 11.85
C HIS A 305 -5.22 -13.32 10.92
N LEU A 306 -6.00 -12.23 11.02
CA LEU A 306 -5.77 -11.02 10.23
C LEU A 306 -4.56 -10.23 10.71
N GLU A 307 -4.36 -10.15 12.02
CA GLU A 307 -3.18 -9.58 12.63
C GLU A 307 -1.94 -10.38 12.22
N GLU A 308 -1.99 -11.72 12.25
CA GLU A 308 -0.92 -12.58 11.75
C GLU A 308 -0.70 -12.43 10.25
N LEU A 309 -1.75 -12.41 9.43
CA LEU A 309 -1.63 -12.24 7.97
C LEU A 309 -0.98 -10.88 7.61
N HIS A 310 -1.27 -9.84 8.39
CA HIS A 310 -0.64 -8.53 8.19
C HIS A 310 0.77 -8.48 8.79
N LEU A 311 0.97 -8.82 10.06
CA LEU A 311 2.26 -8.67 10.73
C LEU A 311 3.29 -9.69 10.24
N HIS A 312 2.85 -10.91 9.97
CA HIS A 312 3.64 -12.10 9.68
C HIS A 312 3.01 -12.90 8.52
N PRO A 313 2.90 -12.33 7.30
CA PRO A 313 2.30 -13.02 6.15
C PRO A 313 2.95 -14.39 5.90
N GLU A 314 4.24 -14.55 6.20
CA GLU A 314 5.00 -15.80 6.10
C GLU A 314 4.49 -16.94 7.01
N ARG A 315 3.70 -16.63 8.04
CA ARG A 315 3.08 -17.62 8.93
C ARG A 315 1.72 -18.10 8.42
N VAL A 316 1.12 -17.36 7.49
CA VAL A 316 -0.20 -17.66 6.91
C VAL A 316 -0.08 -18.18 5.49
N LEU A 317 0.89 -17.66 4.73
CA LEU A 317 1.13 -17.96 3.32
C LEU A 317 2.57 -18.42 3.12
N ASP A 318 2.74 -19.62 2.58
CA ASP A 318 4.03 -20.12 2.09
C ASP A 318 4.09 -19.88 0.58
N VAL A 319 4.95 -18.95 0.17
CA VAL A 319 5.15 -18.56 -1.23
C VAL A 319 6.51 -19.04 -1.68
N ARG A 320 6.53 -19.87 -2.72
CA ARG A 320 7.72 -20.47 -3.26
C ARG A 320 7.83 -20.20 -4.75
N LEU A 321 9.04 -19.91 -5.15
CA LEU A 321 9.43 -19.75 -6.53
C LEU A 321 10.53 -20.77 -6.78
N LEU A 322 10.29 -21.75 -7.65
CA LEU A 322 11.20 -22.86 -7.87
C LEU A 322 11.58 -22.90 -9.35
N PRO A 323 12.85 -22.71 -9.71
CA PRO A 323 13.29 -23.00 -11.07
C PRO A 323 13.18 -24.51 -11.30
N GLN A 324 12.67 -24.93 -12.46
CA GLN A 324 12.63 -26.35 -12.80
C GLN A 324 14.05 -26.93 -12.90
N ASP A 325 15.00 -26.12 -13.40
CA ASP A 325 16.41 -26.47 -13.51
C ASP A 325 17.30 -25.39 -12.88
N VAL A 326 18.24 -25.79 -12.02
CA VAL A 326 19.20 -24.83 -11.41
C VAL A 326 20.33 -24.44 -12.38
N ILE A 327 20.61 -25.32 -13.35
CA ILE A 327 21.58 -25.10 -14.42
C ILE A 327 20.84 -25.26 -15.75
N GLY A 328 20.70 -24.17 -16.49
CA GLY A 328 19.91 -24.15 -17.71
C GLY A 328 20.76 -24.17 -18.96
N GLN A 329 20.09 -24.29 -20.09
CA GLN A 329 20.70 -24.21 -21.42
C GLN A 329 20.19 -22.95 -22.12
N ALA A 330 21.10 -22.22 -22.76
CA ALA A 330 20.70 -21.14 -23.64
C ALA A 330 19.81 -21.69 -24.77
N PHE A 331 18.89 -20.87 -25.28
CA PHE A 331 17.96 -21.22 -26.37
C PHE A 331 16.91 -22.31 -26.06
N ALA A 332 16.97 -23.01 -24.93
CA ALA A 332 15.95 -23.96 -24.48
C ALA A 332 14.75 -23.26 -23.80
N PRO A 333 13.53 -23.84 -23.85
CA PRO A 333 12.43 -23.39 -23.00
C PRO A 333 12.85 -23.50 -21.53
N PHE A 334 12.45 -22.51 -20.73
CA PHE A 334 12.85 -22.44 -19.34
C PHE A 334 11.71 -21.92 -18.49
N ASP A 335 11.31 -22.75 -17.55
CA ASP A 335 10.08 -22.57 -16.78
C ASP A 335 10.39 -22.43 -15.29
N LEU A 336 9.54 -21.65 -14.62
CA LEU A 336 9.62 -21.34 -13.21
C LEU A 336 8.29 -21.72 -12.55
N ASP A 337 8.32 -22.62 -11.59
CA ASP A 337 7.13 -23.05 -10.87
C ASP A 337 6.88 -22.10 -9.69
N PHE A 338 5.74 -21.42 -9.73
CA PHE A 338 5.22 -20.63 -8.62
C PHE A 338 4.25 -21.49 -7.80
N GLU A 339 4.48 -21.59 -6.49
CA GLU A 339 3.57 -22.22 -5.55
C GLU A 339 3.18 -21.22 -4.46
N ILE A 340 1.88 -21.11 -4.18
CA ILE A 340 1.35 -20.43 -3.00
C ILE A 340 0.47 -21.37 -2.21
N LYS A 341 0.77 -21.52 -0.92
CA LYS A 341 0.05 -22.40 -0.01
C LYS A 341 -0.47 -21.64 1.19
N ASN A 342 -1.76 -21.78 1.48
CA ASN A 342 -2.33 -21.31 2.74
C ASN A 342 -1.97 -22.30 3.86
N ILE A 343 -1.12 -21.87 4.78
CA ILE A 343 -0.72 -22.64 5.96
C ILE A 343 -1.42 -22.16 7.24
N GLY A 344 -2.20 -21.08 7.16
CA GLY A 344 -2.99 -20.55 8.26
C GLY A 344 -4.33 -21.27 8.48
N SER A 345 -5.09 -20.77 9.45
CA SER A 345 -6.34 -21.35 9.94
C SER A 345 -7.60 -20.91 9.20
N LEU A 346 -7.57 -19.81 8.44
CA LEU A 346 -8.71 -19.26 7.71
C LEU A 346 -8.47 -19.21 6.19
N PRO A 347 -9.53 -19.23 5.36
CA PRO A 347 -9.40 -19.10 3.92
C PRO A 347 -8.92 -17.70 3.50
N VAL A 348 -8.01 -17.65 2.52
CA VAL A 348 -7.45 -16.41 1.97
C VAL A 348 -7.93 -16.24 0.53
N PRO A 349 -8.68 -15.18 0.17
CA PRO A 349 -9.02 -14.94 -1.21
C PRO A 349 -7.86 -14.35 -1.99
N LEU A 350 -7.86 -14.63 -3.28
CA LEU A 350 -7.08 -13.94 -4.30
C LEU A 350 -8.02 -12.91 -4.94
N GLY A 351 -7.61 -11.67 -5.20
CA GLY A 351 -8.43 -10.60 -5.79
C GLY A 351 -8.91 -9.53 -4.79
N GLU A 352 -10.12 -9.01 -5.02
CA GLU A 352 -10.68 -7.89 -4.25
C GLU A 352 -10.85 -8.26 -2.76
N GLY A 353 -10.20 -7.51 -1.86
CA GLY A 353 -10.18 -7.84 -0.42
C GLY A 353 -9.28 -9.04 -0.06
N GLY A 354 -8.35 -9.43 -0.94
CA GLY A 354 -7.41 -10.54 -0.75
C GLY A 354 -5.99 -10.26 -1.25
N LEU A 355 -5.21 -11.33 -1.46
CA LEU A 355 -3.94 -11.29 -2.19
C LEU A 355 -4.21 -10.85 -3.63
N SER A 356 -3.44 -9.92 -4.19
CA SER A 356 -3.65 -9.49 -5.59
C SER A 356 -3.63 -10.68 -6.56
N GLU A 357 -4.50 -10.66 -7.57
CA GLU A 357 -4.42 -11.60 -8.70
C GLU A 357 -3.18 -11.36 -9.56
N PHE A 358 -2.51 -10.22 -9.37
CA PHE A 358 -1.27 -9.88 -10.04
C PHE A 358 -0.07 -10.07 -9.12
N LEU A 359 0.98 -10.63 -9.67
CA LEU A 359 2.31 -10.77 -9.10
C LEU A 359 3.28 -9.89 -9.88
N ALA A 360 4.29 -9.34 -9.21
CA ALA A 360 5.44 -8.78 -9.89
C ALA A 360 6.64 -9.72 -9.75
N LEU A 361 7.36 -9.94 -10.85
CA LEU A 361 8.60 -10.68 -10.90
C LEU A 361 9.74 -9.69 -11.16
N GLU A 362 10.54 -9.43 -10.13
CA GLU A 362 11.80 -8.71 -10.26
C GLU A 362 12.87 -9.67 -10.77
N ILE A 363 13.66 -9.17 -11.71
CA ILE A 363 14.66 -9.97 -12.43
C ILE A 363 16.00 -9.31 -12.19
N GLU A 364 16.93 -10.04 -11.60
CA GLU A 364 18.32 -9.62 -11.45
C GLU A 364 19.20 -10.53 -12.31
N SER A 365 19.94 -9.94 -13.25
CA SER A 365 20.85 -10.68 -14.11
C SER A 365 22.28 -10.15 -14.00
N ASP A 366 23.22 -11.06 -13.75
CA ASP A 366 24.66 -10.82 -13.83
C ASP A 366 25.24 -11.59 -15.01
N LEU A 367 25.63 -10.83 -16.04
CA LEU A 367 26.34 -11.35 -17.19
C LEU A 367 27.84 -11.28 -16.90
N ALA A 368 28.52 -12.43 -16.87
CA ALA A 368 29.84 -12.66 -16.27
C ALA A 368 31.02 -11.78 -16.76
N ARG A 369 30.81 -10.91 -17.76
CA ARG A 369 31.81 -9.95 -18.27
C ARG A 369 31.53 -8.48 -17.96
N ARG A 370 30.34 -8.12 -17.46
CA ARG A 370 30.02 -6.71 -17.15
C ARG A 370 30.23 -6.35 -15.70
N GLY A 371 30.35 -7.32 -14.79
CA GLY A 371 30.58 -7.09 -13.36
C GLY A 371 29.55 -6.15 -12.72
N MET A 372 28.39 -6.04 -13.36
CA MET A 372 27.31 -5.14 -13.00
C MET A 372 26.03 -5.97 -13.01
N VAL A 373 25.46 -6.17 -11.82
CA VAL A 373 24.10 -6.68 -11.68
C VAL A 373 23.17 -5.71 -12.38
N ARG A 374 22.40 -6.21 -13.35
CA ARG A 374 21.36 -5.45 -14.02
C ARG A 374 20.03 -5.80 -13.37
N HIS A 375 19.37 -4.79 -12.81
CA HIS A 375 17.97 -4.92 -12.47
C HIS A 375 17.18 -4.78 -13.77
N GLY A 376 16.60 -5.90 -14.22
CA GLY A 376 15.75 -5.98 -15.39
C GLY A 376 14.42 -5.26 -15.18
N ARG A 377 13.69 -5.03 -16.27
CA ARG A 377 12.31 -4.53 -16.20
C ARG A 377 11.46 -5.57 -15.46
N PRO A 378 10.74 -5.21 -14.37
CA PRO A 378 9.88 -6.16 -13.68
C PRO A 378 8.76 -6.65 -14.61
N ALA A 379 8.42 -7.93 -14.51
CA ALA A 379 7.30 -8.53 -15.24
C ALA A 379 6.07 -8.60 -14.34
N SER A 380 4.89 -8.32 -14.90
CA SER A 380 3.60 -8.55 -14.23
C SER A 380 2.98 -9.86 -14.72
N LEU A 381 2.56 -10.70 -13.79
CA LEU A 381 1.97 -12.00 -14.06
C LEU A 381 0.62 -12.10 -13.37
N ARG A 382 -0.37 -12.65 -14.07
CA ARG A 382 -1.70 -12.90 -13.49
C ARG A 382 -1.80 -14.36 -13.02
N LEU A 383 -2.33 -14.56 -11.83
CA LEU A 383 -2.69 -15.85 -11.27
C LEU A 383 -3.95 -16.41 -11.96
N GLU A 384 -3.89 -17.65 -12.41
CA GLU A 384 -5.02 -18.32 -13.08
C GLU A 384 -5.81 -19.21 -12.09
N GLY A 385 -7.14 -19.09 -12.01
CA GLY A 385 -8.00 -20.03 -11.26
C GLY A 385 -8.96 -19.39 -10.24
N PRO A 386 -9.77 -20.17 -9.50
CA PRO A 386 -10.77 -19.62 -8.59
C PRO A 386 -10.18 -19.10 -7.28
N LEU A 387 -10.68 -17.92 -6.91
CA LEU A 387 -10.14 -16.86 -6.06
C LEU A 387 -10.11 -17.12 -4.53
N VAL A 388 -10.01 -18.37 -4.03
CA VAL A 388 -9.90 -18.62 -2.57
C VAL A 388 -9.03 -19.84 -2.24
N LEU A 389 -7.99 -19.63 -1.44
CA LEU A 389 -7.14 -20.68 -0.88
C LEU A 389 -7.67 -21.07 0.51
N THR A 390 -8.29 -22.25 0.63
CA THR A 390 -8.68 -22.78 1.94
C THR A 390 -7.45 -23.22 2.75
N PRO A 391 -7.53 -23.32 4.09
CA PRO A 391 -6.44 -23.85 4.91
C PRO A 391 -5.86 -25.16 4.36
N GLY A 392 -4.55 -25.21 4.19
CA GLY A 392 -3.80 -26.35 3.64
C GLY A 392 -3.82 -26.48 2.11
N GLN A 393 -4.65 -25.70 1.40
CA GLN A 393 -4.72 -25.72 -0.06
C GLN A 393 -3.51 -24.99 -0.67
N ARG A 394 -3.03 -25.51 -1.80
CA ARG A 394 -1.99 -24.89 -2.61
C ARG A 394 -2.52 -24.56 -4.00
N HIS A 395 -2.04 -23.45 -4.54
CA HIS A 395 -2.15 -23.09 -5.95
C HIS A 395 -0.76 -23.12 -6.58
N GLN A 396 -0.67 -23.68 -7.78
CA GLN A 396 0.57 -23.83 -8.52
C GLN A 396 0.37 -23.34 -9.95
N GLN A 397 1.34 -22.58 -10.46
CA GLN A 397 1.35 -22.07 -11.82
C GLN A 397 2.79 -22.09 -12.35
N THR A 398 2.95 -22.59 -13.58
CA THR A 398 4.24 -22.56 -14.28
C THR A 398 4.34 -21.28 -15.10
N ILE A 399 5.46 -20.58 -14.95
CA ILE A 399 5.75 -19.31 -15.61
C ILE A 399 6.84 -19.56 -16.65
N ASP A 400 6.48 -19.36 -17.91
CA ASP A 400 7.40 -19.46 -19.05
C ASP A 400 8.25 -18.19 -19.14
N LEU A 401 9.54 -18.29 -18.81
CA LEU A 401 10.46 -17.16 -18.80
C LEU A 401 10.76 -16.62 -20.20
N ARG A 402 10.50 -17.40 -21.26
CA ARG A 402 10.67 -16.95 -22.66
C ARG A 402 9.71 -15.84 -23.04
N ARG A 403 8.59 -15.72 -22.32
CA ARG A 403 7.59 -14.66 -22.52
C ARG A 403 7.90 -13.38 -21.75
N LEU A 404 8.96 -13.40 -20.95
CA LEU A 404 9.34 -12.30 -20.06
C LEU A 404 10.56 -11.54 -20.59
N PRO A 405 10.79 -10.29 -20.14
CA PRO A 405 11.94 -9.50 -20.57
C PRO A 405 13.31 -10.16 -20.36
N VAL A 406 13.41 -11.13 -19.43
CA VAL A 406 14.64 -11.89 -19.14
C VAL A 406 15.08 -12.79 -20.31
N ALA A 407 14.20 -13.10 -21.26
CA ALA A 407 14.51 -13.97 -22.39
C ALA A 407 15.76 -13.52 -23.17
N ALA A 408 15.92 -12.20 -23.37
CA ALA A 408 17.09 -11.64 -24.05
C ALA A 408 18.41 -11.88 -23.28
N ASP A 409 18.36 -11.89 -21.95
CA ASP A 409 19.53 -12.19 -21.12
C ASP A 409 19.84 -13.69 -21.11
N ILE A 410 18.81 -14.56 -21.14
CA ILE A 410 18.95 -16.01 -21.32
C ILE A 410 19.62 -16.35 -22.66
N ASP A 411 19.23 -15.68 -23.75
CA ASP A 411 19.82 -15.92 -25.07
C ASP A 411 21.28 -15.46 -25.15
N ARG A 412 21.60 -14.30 -24.56
CA ARG A 412 22.99 -13.82 -24.45
C ARG A 412 23.87 -14.69 -23.56
N ALA A 413 23.28 -15.36 -22.58
CA ALA A 413 24.00 -16.23 -21.67
C ALA A 413 24.70 -17.40 -22.38
N GLY A 414 24.22 -17.82 -23.55
CA GLY A 414 24.88 -18.86 -24.35
C GLY A 414 26.34 -18.53 -24.68
N VAL A 415 26.65 -17.24 -24.85
CA VAL A 415 28.01 -16.75 -25.13
C VAL A 415 28.70 -16.20 -23.88
N LEU A 416 27.99 -15.40 -23.08
CA LEU A 416 28.60 -14.66 -21.98
C LEU A 416 28.59 -15.40 -20.64
N GLY A 417 27.67 -16.35 -20.49
CA GLY A 417 27.29 -16.91 -19.21
C GLY A 417 26.45 -15.91 -18.41
N ALA A 418 25.48 -16.42 -17.66
CA ALA A 418 24.63 -15.60 -16.81
C ALA A 418 24.36 -16.28 -15.48
N SER A 419 24.34 -15.48 -14.41
CA SER A 419 23.62 -15.82 -13.19
C SER A 419 22.38 -14.95 -13.12
N ILE A 420 21.21 -15.57 -12.95
CA ILE A 420 19.93 -14.86 -12.90
C ILE A 420 19.24 -15.24 -11.61
N GLU A 421 18.69 -14.25 -10.92
CA GLU A 421 17.85 -14.43 -9.75
C GLU A 421 16.48 -13.78 -10.01
N PHE A 422 15.43 -14.48 -9.57
CA PHE A 422 14.07 -13.98 -9.64
C PHE A 422 13.54 -13.75 -8.25
N GLN A 423 12.87 -12.62 -8.06
CA GLN A 423 12.12 -12.36 -6.84
C GLN A 423 10.66 -12.15 -7.21
N VAL A 424 9.78 -12.96 -6.61
CA VAL A 424 8.34 -12.78 -6.73
C VAL A 424 7.85 -11.90 -5.58
N ILE A 425 7.14 -10.85 -5.96
CA ILE A 425 6.45 -9.93 -5.06
C ILE A 425 4.96 -10.19 -5.21
N THR A 426 4.36 -10.74 -4.15
CA THR A 426 2.90 -10.87 -4.08
C THR A 426 2.29 -9.54 -3.63
N GLN A 427 1.09 -9.22 -4.15
CA GLN A 427 0.42 -7.92 -3.93
C GLN A 427 1.32 -6.71 -4.27
N PRO A 428 1.80 -6.60 -5.52
CA PRO A 428 2.75 -5.56 -5.89
C PRO A 428 2.15 -4.15 -5.74
N VAL A 429 2.87 -3.28 -5.03
CA VAL A 429 2.57 -1.85 -4.92
C VAL A 429 3.68 -1.07 -5.60
N GLY A 430 3.32 -0.29 -6.62
CA GLY A 430 4.28 0.58 -7.30
C GLY A 430 4.71 1.74 -6.40
N LEU A 431 6.01 1.98 -6.35
CA LEU A 431 6.58 3.18 -5.74
C LEU A 431 6.86 4.23 -6.82
N PRO A 432 6.73 5.53 -6.49
CA PRO A 432 7.24 6.58 -7.36
C PRO A 432 8.72 6.34 -7.64
N ILE A 433 9.16 6.58 -8.87
CA ILE A 433 10.51 6.30 -9.35
C ILE A 433 11.54 7.05 -8.48
N ALA A 434 12.16 6.33 -7.54
CA ALA A 434 13.24 6.84 -6.73
C ALA A 434 14.54 6.17 -7.21
N ALA A 435 15.24 6.85 -8.12
CA ALA A 435 16.62 6.56 -8.54
C ALA A 435 16.91 5.32 -9.42
N GLY A 436 15.97 4.88 -10.27
CA GLY A 436 16.22 3.85 -11.29
C GLY A 436 15.45 4.10 -12.60
N PRO A 437 15.82 3.46 -13.73
CA PRO A 437 15.11 3.60 -15.01
C PRO A 437 13.74 2.89 -15.04
N TYR A 438 13.41 2.09 -14.02
CA TYR A 438 12.14 1.36 -13.93
C TYR A 438 11.45 1.63 -12.59
N PRO A 439 10.11 1.57 -12.53
CA PRO A 439 9.37 1.71 -11.27
C PRO A 439 9.76 0.59 -10.30
N MET A 440 10.12 0.97 -9.08
CA MET A 440 10.36 0.01 -8.01
C MET A 440 9.03 -0.57 -7.53
N VAL A 441 8.99 -1.88 -7.28
CA VAL A 441 7.81 -2.55 -6.76
C VAL A 441 8.13 -3.06 -5.35
N LYS A 442 7.17 -2.98 -4.44
CA LYS A 442 7.28 -3.58 -3.11
C LYS A 442 6.07 -4.46 -2.79
N PRO A 443 6.21 -5.45 -1.90
CA PRO A 443 5.06 -6.19 -1.41
C PRO A 443 4.08 -5.26 -0.69
N GLY A 444 2.80 -5.49 -0.93
CA GLY A 444 1.69 -4.82 -0.27
C GLY A 444 1.50 -5.28 1.19
N PRO A 445 0.44 -4.80 1.87
CA PRO A 445 0.20 -5.07 3.29
C PRO A 445 0.21 -6.55 3.70
N ILE A 446 -0.30 -7.44 2.87
CA ILE A 446 -0.28 -8.90 3.07
C ILE A 446 0.59 -9.61 2.03
N GLY A 447 1.37 -8.83 1.28
CA GLY A 447 2.30 -9.31 0.28
C GLY A 447 3.56 -9.87 0.92
N SER A 448 4.23 -10.74 0.19
CA SER A 448 5.47 -11.41 0.57
C SER A 448 6.48 -11.29 -0.56
N LEU A 449 7.75 -11.32 -0.20
CA LEU A 449 8.87 -11.43 -1.12
C LEU A 449 9.44 -12.86 -1.03
N SER A 450 9.58 -13.54 -2.16
CA SER A 450 10.20 -14.85 -2.22
C SER A 450 11.20 -14.91 -3.37
N SER A 451 12.39 -15.45 -3.12
CA SER A 451 13.45 -15.58 -4.12
C SER A 451 13.46 -16.99 -4.70
N SER A 452 13.71 -17.10 -6.01
CA SER A 452 13.97 -18.38 -6.68
C SER A 452 15.32 -19.00 -6.30
N GLY A 453 16.18 -18.23 -5.63
CA GLY A 453 17.61 -18.48 -5.59
C GLY A 453 18.29 -18.18 -6.92
N THR A 454 19.61 -18.38 -6.97
CA THR A 454 20.43 -18.09 -8.14
C THR A 454 20.41 -19.25 -9.13
N PHE A 455 19.97 -18.95 -10.33
CA PHE A 455 20.05 -19.81 -11.50
C PHE A 455 21.29 -19.49 -12.32
N ARG A 456 21.91 -20.50 -12.94
CA ARG A 456 23.12 -20.31 -13.78
C ARG A 456 22.94 -20.89 -15.17
N ILE A 457 23.27 -20.10 -16.18
CA ILE A 457 23.49 -20.58 -17.55
C ILE A 457 24.98 -20.52 -17.82
N PRO A 458 25.65 -21.66 -18.07
CA PRO A 458 27.03 -21.66 -18.47
C PRO A 458 27.15 -21.06 -19.86
N GLY A 459 28.06 -20.09 -20.00
CA GLY A 459 28.45 -19.55 -21.29
C GLY A 459 29.70 -20.20 -21.83
N THR A 460 29.88 -20.16 -23.14
CA THR A 460 31.11 -20.59 -23.81
C THR A 460 32.28 -19.60 -23.64
N MET A 461 31.99 -18.39 -23.16
CA MET A 461 32.91 -17.25 -23.05
C MET A 461 33.49 -16.81 -24.41
N LEU A 462 33.95 -15.56 -24.52
CA LEU A 462 34.63 -15.06 -25.72
C LEU A 462 36.03 -15.66 -25.81
N ASN A 463 36.10 -16.83 -26.43
CA ASN A 463 37.31 -17.59 -26.65
C ASN A 463 37.48 -17.91 -28.14
N LYS A 464 38.68 -17.68 -28.68
CA LYS A 464 39.00 -17.93 -30.09
C LYS A 464 38.73 -19.38 -30.48
N GLU A 465 39.18 -20.34 -29.67
CA GLU A 465 38.97 -21.76 -29.96
C GLU A 465 37.48 -22.14 -29.97
N ALA A 466 36.68 -21.53 -29.09
CA ALA A 466 35.24 -21.80 -29.03
C ALA A 466 34.52 -21.27 -30.28
N ILE A 467 34.83 -20.03 -30.71
CA ILE A 467 34.24 -19.44 -31.93
C ILE A 467 34.67 -20.26 -33.16
N ARG A 468 35.95 -20.64 -33.23
CA ARG A 468 36.47 -21.48 -34.31
C ARG A 468 35.77 -22.83 -34.36
N GLN A 469 35.56 -23.49 -33.23
CA GLN A 469 34.86 -24.78 -33.17
C GLN A 469 33.44 -24.64 -33.71
N LEU A 470 32.68 -23.65 -33.23
CA LEU A 470 31.31 -23.41 -33.71
C LEU A 470 31.29 -23.11 -35.22
N ARG A 471 32.23 -22.30 -35.72
CA ARG A 471 32.36 -22.00 -37.15
C ARG A 471 32.64 -23.26 -37.97
N VAL A 472 33.61 -24.07 -37.56
CA VAL A 472 33.98 -25.31 -38.24
C VAL A 472 32.81 -26.29 -38.26
N THR A 473 32.08 -26.44 -37.15
CA THR A 473 30.86 -27.26 -37.13
C THR A 473 29.82 -26.75 -38.14
N ALA A 474 29.60 -25.44 -38.23
CA ALA A 474 28.67 -24.87 -39.21
C ALA A 474 29.14 -25.04 -40.67
N GLU A 475 30.45 -25.05 -40.93
CA GLU A 475 31.04 -25.30 -42.24
C GLU A 475 30.95 -26.77 -42.67
N GLU A 476 31.19 -27.70 -41.74
CA GLU A 476 31.23 -29.14 -41.99
C GLU A 476 29.83 -29.75 -42.11
N GLU A 477 28.90 -29.34 -41.23
CA GLU A 477 27.55 -29.93 -41.17
C GLU A 477 26.56 -29.23 -42.11
N GLN A 478 26.85 -28.00 -42.55
CA GLN A 478 26.07 -27.24 -43.54
C GLN A 478 24.57 -27.23 -43.22
N SER A 479 23.76 -27.89 -44.05
CA SER A 479 22.30 -28.03 -43.90
C SER A 479 21.85 -28.80 -42.65
N GLN A 480 22.76 -29.53 -41.99
CA GLN A 480 22.49 -30.29 -40.77
C GLN A 480 22.97 -29.58 -39.49
N THR A 481 23.50 -28.37 -39.62
CA THR A 481 24.02 -27.61 -38.47
C THR A 481 22.91 -27.40 -37.42
N PRO A 482 23.13 -27.77 -36.14
CA PRO A 482 22.15 -27.54 -35.08
C PRO A 482 21.83 -26.05 -34.91
N LEU A 483 20.56 -25.70 -34.82
CA LEU A 483 20.12 -24.31 -34.62
C LEU A 483 20.75 -23.62 -33.40
N PRO A 484 20.98 -24.29 -32.25
CA PRO A 484 21.68 -23.66 -31.13
C PRO A 484 23.12 -23.24 -31.46
N VAL A 485 23.82 -23.97 -32.34
CA VAL A 485 25.19 -23.62 -32.79
C VAL A 485 25.14 -22.34 -33.62
N LEU A 486 24.20 -22.25 -34.57
CA LEU A 486 24.00 -21.03 -35.36
C LEU A 486 23.53 -19.86 -34.49
N ALA A 487 22.68 -20.08 -33.50
CA ALA A 487 22.24 -19.06 -32.55
C ALA A 487 23.42 -18.50 -31.73
N GLN A 488 24.31 -19.37 -31.23
CA GLN A 488 25.53 -18.94 -30.52
C GLN A 488 26.47 -18.13 -31.43
N LEU A 489 26.69 -18.59 -32.67
CA LEU A 489 27.46 -17.83 -33.66
C LEU A 489 26.84 -16.46 -33.92
N GLY A 490 25.52 -16.41 -34.12
CA GLY A 490 24.75 -15.19 -34.29
C GLY A 490 24.92 -14.21 -33.12
N GLN A 491 24.91 -14.69 -31.88
CA GLN A 491 25.21 -13.86 -30.70
C GLN A 491 26.63 -13.29 -30.76
N TYR A 492 27.66 -14.08 -31.09
CA TYR A 492 29.04 -13.59 -31.19
C TYR A 492 29.19 -12.46 -32.22
N ILE A 493 28.56 -12.62 -33.38
CA ILE A 493 28.61 -11.68 -34.49
C ILE A 493 27.85 -10.39 -34.16
N ALA A 494 26.71 -10.54 -33.50
CA ALA A 494 25.80 -9.45 -33.20
C ALA A 494 26.04 -8.80 -31.84
N LEU A 495 27.10 -9.13 -31.08
CA LEU A 495 27.45 -8.42 -29.84
C LEU A 495 28.21 -7.10 -30.08
N GLY A 496 28.48 -6.74 -31.35
CA GLY A 496 29.17 -5.49 -31.71
C GLY A 496 30.53 -5.35 -31.02
N LEU A 497 31.27 -6.45 -30.90
CA LEU A 497 32.54 -6.53 -30.15
C LEU A 497 33.76 -6.10 -30.97
N ASP A 498 33.54 -5.62 -32.19
CA ASP A 498 34.57 -5.14 -33.10
C ASP A 498 35.42 -4.05 -32.39
N GLY A 499 36.71 -4.34 -32.19
CA GLY A 499 37.67 -3.45 -31.51
C GLY A 499 37.69 -3.50 -29.97
N ARG A 500 36.86 -4.33 -29.32
CA ARG A 500 36.82 -4.50 -27.85
C ARG A 500 37.40 -5.83 -27.35
N VAL A 501 37.88 -6.65 -28.27
CA VAL A 501 38.47 -7.98 -28.02
C VAL A 501 39.86 -8.06 -28.65
N ALA A 502 40.65 -9.07 -28.27
CA ALA A 502 41.95 -9.31 -28.87
C ALA A 502 41.83 -9.50 -30.40
N GLU A 503 42.86 -9.07 -31.14
CA GLU A 503 42.86 -9.03 -32.60
C GLU A 503 42.57 -10.41 -33.24
N ASP A 504 43.08 -11.47 -32.62
CA ASP A 504 42.88 -12.85 -33.05
C ASP A 504 41.44 -13.36 -32.85
N VAL A 505 40.75 -12.88 -31.80
CA VAL A 505 39.32 -13.13 -31.59
C VAL A 505 38.47 -12.34 -32.58
N ALA A 506 38.85 -11.09 -32.88
CA ALA A 506 38.14 -10.26 -33.84
C ALA A 506 38.17 -10.86 -35.27
N LEU A 507 39.31 -11.40 -35.69
CA LEU A 507 39.45 -12.10 -36.97
C LEU A 507 38.56 -13.36 -37.05
N GLU A 508 38.44 -14.11 -35.95
CA GLU A 508 37.58 -15.29 -35.92
C GLU A 508 36.09 -14.91 -35.94
N ILE A 509 35.69 -13.82 -35.28
CA ILE A 509 34.31 -13.27 -35.36
C ILE A 509 33.97 -12.85 -36.79
N GLN A 510 34.90 -12.20 -37.50
CA GLN A 510 34.71 -11.83 -38.90
C GLN A 510 34.55 -13.06 -39.79
N SER A 511 35.41 -14.08 -39.61
CA SER A 511 35.31 -15.33 -40.37
C SER A 511 34.01 -16.09 -40.09
N ALA A 512 33.57 -16.09 -38.83
CA ALA A 512 32.29 -16.68 -38.43
C ALA A 512 31.08 -15.94 -39.01
N ARG A 513 31.18 -14.62 -39.24
CA ARG A 513 30.13 -13.79 -39.82
C ARG A 513 29.74 -14.26 -41.22
N ASP A 514 30.73 -14.47 -42.08
CA ASP A 514 30.48 -14.89 -43.46
C ASP A 514 29.80 -16.26 -43.50
N VAL A 515 30.30 -17.22 -42.71
CA VAL A 515 29.70 -18.55 -42.57
C VAL A 515 28.27 -18.47 -42.06
N PHE A 516 28.01 -17.67 -41.03
CA PHE A 516 26.65 -17.51 -40.49
C PHE A 516 25.69 -16.92 -41.54
N LEU A 517 26.11 -15.89 -42.28
CA LEU A 517 25.27 -15.26 -43.31
C LEU A 517 24.93 -16.26 -44.43
N ASP A 518 25.92 -17.03 -44.89
CA ASP A 518 25.72 -18.05 -45.91
C ASP A 518 24.77 -19.15 -45.41
N ARG A 519 24.97 -19.65 -44.18
CA ARG A 519 24.09 -20.67 -43.60
C ARG A 519 22.69 -20.12 -43.39
N PHE A 520 22.54 -18.90 -42.88
CA PHE A 520 21.24 -18.28 -42.62
C PHE A 520 20.37 -18.20 -43.87
N ALA A 521 20.96 -17.88 -45.03
CA ALA A 521 20.26 -17.81 -46.30
C ALA A 521 19.69 -19.16 -46.77
N GLU A 522 20.33 -20.28 -46.38
CA GLU A 522 19.95 -21.64 -46.77
C GLU A 522 18.94 -22.31 -45.83
N LEU A 523 18.69 -21.72 -44.64
CA LEU A 523 17.75 -22.27 -43.66
C LEU A 523 16.30 -22.23 -44.15
N ASP A 524 15.43 -23.05 -43.54
CA ASP A 524 14.00 -22.89 -43.72
C ASP A 524 13.47 -21.64 -43.00
N ALA A 525 12.23 -21.24 -43.32
CA ALA A 525 11.62 -20.04 -42.74
C ALA A 525 11.47 -20.10 -41.21
N ASN A 526 11.19 -21.28 -40.64
CA ASN A 526 11.00 -21.44 -39.19
C ASN A 526 12.31 -21.24 -38.44
N ALA A 527 13.40 -21.82 -38.96
CA ALA A 527 14.75 -21.66 -38.45
C ALA A 527 15.22 -20.20 -38.55
N ARG A 528 14.97 -19.53 -39.68
CA ARG A 528 15.27 -18.09 -39.82
C ARG A 528 14.46 -17.23 -38.86
N ALA A 529 13.18 -17.53 -38.66
CA ALA A 529 12.32 -16.79 -37.73
C ALA A 529 12.79 -16.99 -36.26
N PHE A 530 13.15 -18.21 -35.89
CA PHE A 530 13.74 -18.52 -34.59
C PHE A 530 15.04 -17.76 -34.35
N LEU A 531 15.99 -17.82 -35.31
CA LEU A 531 17.26 -17.10 -35.20
C LEU A 531 17.04 -15.60 -35.11
N THR A 532 16.10 -15.06 -35.88
CA THR A 532 15.69 -13.65 -35.78
C THR A 532 15.23 -13.30 -34.37
N GLY A 533 14.44 -14.15 -33.71
CA GLY A 533 13.94 -13.89 -32.36
C GLY A 533 15.01 -13.87 -31.27
N VAL A 534 16.07 -14.68 -31.40
CA VAL A 534 17.12 -14.78 -30.37
C VAL A 534 18.24 -13.75 -30.56
N LEU A 535 18.45 -13.23 -31.77
CA LEU A 535 19.49 -12.24 -32.06
C LEU A 535 19.29 -10.91 -31.30
N PRO A 536 20.36 -10.21 -30.91
CA PRO A 536 20.26 -8.96 -30.14
C PRO A 536 19.85 -7.76 -31.01
N SER A 537 18.93 -6.94 -30.51
CA SER A 537 18.26 -5.84 -31.23
C SER A 537 19.14 -4.68 -31.72
N ASN A 538 20.18 -4.30 -30.98
CA ASN A 538 20.88 -3.03 -31.23
C ASN A 538 22.27 -3.16 -31.87
N GLN A 539 22.64 -4.36 -32.34
CA GLN A 539 24.03 -4.67 -32.70
C GLN A 539 24.16 -5.66 -33.88
N MET A 540 23.08 -5.86 -34.66
CA MET A 540 23.13 -6.70 -35.85
C MET A 540 23.93 -6.05 -36.99
N PRO A 541 24.71 -6.83 -37.76
CA PRO A 541 25.30 -6.35 -39.01
C PRO A 541 24.23 -5.85 -39.99
N ALA A 542 24.48 -4.72 -40.66
CA ALA A 542 23.51 -4.10 -41.58
C ALA A 542 23.04 -5.04 -42.71
N ALA A 543 23.94 -5.89 -43.22
CA ALA A 543 23.61 -6.89 -44.24
C ALA A 543 22.58 -7.91 -43.73
N LEU A 544 22.75 -8.40 -42.50
CA LEU A 544 21.82 -9.34 -41.87
C LEU A 544 20.48 -8.67 -41.56
N ALA A 545 20.50 -7.47 -40.99
CA ALA A 545 19.28 -6.71 -40.69
C ALA A 545 18.45 -6.46 -41.96
N THR A 546 19.11 -6.07 -43.07
CA THR A 546 18.45 -5.89 -44.37
C THR A 546 17.85 -7.21 -44.86
N GLN A 547 18.64 -8.28 -44.86
CA GLN A 547 18.22 -9.62 -45.32
C GLN A 547 17.00 -10.15 -44.54
N ILE A 548 16.95 -9.94 -43.22
CA ILE A 548 15.83 -10.36 -42.37
C ILE A 548 14.60 -9.45 -42.60
N SER A 549 14.81 -8.13 -42.68
CA SER A 549 13.72 -7.17 -42.86
C SER A 549 12.98 -7.33 -44.20
N ASP A 550 13.69 -7.86 -45.21
CA ASP A 550 13.20 -8.12 -46.57
C ASP A 550 12.97 -9.61 -46.86
N ASP A 551 12.91 -10.46 -45.83
CA ASP A 551 12.72 -11.91 -46.02
C ASP A 551 11.39 -12.20 -46.73
N PRO A 552 11.37 -13.11 -47.72
CA PRO A 552 10.13 -13.49 -48.40
C PRO A 552 9.09 -14.11 -47.46
N ASP A 553 9.52 -14.74 -46.35
CA ASP A 553 8.60 -15.33 -45.39
C ASP A 553 8.08 -14.27 -44.40
N ARG A 554 6.76 -14.27 -44.20
CA ARG A 554 6.08 -13.32 -43.31
C ARG A 554 6.45 -13.50 -41.84
N TRP A 555 6.74 -14.72 -41.37
CA TRP A 555 7.04 -14.96 -39.95
C TRP A 555 8.40 -14.42 -39.56
N VAL A 556 9.37 -14.49 -40.47
CA VAL A 556 10.69 -13.87 -40.28
C VAL A 556 10.54 -12.35 -40.15
N ARG A 557 9.75 -11.73 -41.04
CA ARG A 557 9.44 -10.29 -40.98
C ARG A 557 8.66 -9.88 -39.73
N VAL A 558 7.69 -10.68 -39.28
CA VAL A 558 6.98 -10.44 -38.01
C VAL A 558 7.94 -10.50 -36.82
N MET A 559 8.82 -11.50 -36.75
CA MET A 559 9.81 -11.61 -35.68
C MET A 559 10.79 -10.44 -35.69
N TYR A 560 11.15 -9.93 -36.86
CA TYR A 560 11.97 -8.72 -36.99
C TYR A 560 11.28 -7.50 -36.39
N LEU A 561 10.02 -7.25 -36.78
CA LEU A 561 9.23 -6.12 -36.27
C LEU A 561 9.09 -6.15 -34.75
N LEU A 562 8.80 -7.32 -34.17
CA LEU A 562 8.53 -7.42 -32.73
C LEU A 562 9.79 -7.34 -31.85
N ASN A 563 10.96 -7.77 -32.35
CA ASN A 563 12.16 -7.88 -31.53
C ASN A 563 13.23 -6.81 -31.83
N HIS A 564 13.24 -6.22 -33.03
CA HIS A 564 14.35 -5.39 -33.51
C HIS A 564 13.96 -3.96 -33.86
N VAL A 565 12.66 -3.67 -34.05
CA VAL A 565 12.19 -2.30 -34.33
C VAL A 565 11.88 -1.58 -33.02
N ALA A 566 12.55 -0.44 -32.83
CA ALA A 566 12.34 0.43 -31.67
C ALA A 566 12.05 1.90 -32.06
N ASP A 567 12.01 2.22 -33.35
CA ASP A 567 11.85 3.57 -33.90
C ASP A 567 10.66 3.61 -34.87
N GLU A 568 9.82 4.65 -34.75
CA GLU A 568 8.66 4.89 -35.61
C GLU A 568 9.04 5.16 -37.08
N PHE A 569 10.30 5.56 -37.33
CA PHE A 569 10.85 5.84 -38.65
C PHE A 569 11.54 4.63 -39.30
N ASP A 570 11.54 3.45 -38.67
CA ASP A 570 12.17 2.26 -39.23
C ASP A 570 11.55 1.91 -40.61
N PRO A 571 12.36 1.75 -41.68
CA PRO A 571 11.86 1.40 -43.01
C PRO A 571 11.06 0.09 -43.04
N ALA A 572 11.38 -0.90 -42.21
CA ALA A 572 10.65 -2.16 -42.12
C ALA A 572 9.24 -1.95 -41.57
N LEU A 573 9.07 -1.07 -40.59
CA LEU A 573 7.77 -0.70 -40.02
C LEU A 573 6.89 -0.01 -41.06
N ASN A 574 7.45 0.95 -41.80
CA ASN A 574 6.75 1.62 -42.90
C ASN A 574 6.33 0.67 -44.03
N ARG A 575 7.16 -0.33 -44.36
CA ARG A 575 6.80 -1.37 -45.33
C ARG A 575 5.66 -2.25 -44.81
N ALA A 576 5.74 -2.69 -43.56
CA ALA A 576 4.73 -3.55 -42.94
C ALA A 576 3.34 -2.86 -42.81
N ARG A 577 3.30 -1.54 -42.54
CA ARG A 577 2.06 -0.73 -42.55
C ARG A 577 1.33 -0.79 -43.90
N ASN A 578 2.10 -0.86 -44.99
CA ASN A 578 1.58 -0.80 -46.37
C ASN A 578 1.57 -2.18 -47.07
N ASP A 579 1.92 -3.26 -46.36
CA ASP A 579 1.97 -4.61 -46.93
C ASP A 579 0.54 -5.14 -47.19
N SER A 580 0.39 -6.07 -48.12
CA SER A 580 -0.88 -6.77 -48.38
C SER A 580 -1.21 -7.86 -47.36
N ASP A 581 -0.23 -8.36 -46.58
CA ASP A 581 -0.47 -9.38 -45.55
C ASP A 581 -1.04 -8.74 -44.26
N PRO A 582 -2.26 -9.13 -43.82
CA PRO A 582 -2.90 -8.56 -42.64
C PRO A 582 -2.14 -8.83 -41.34
N LEU A 583 -1.33 -9.89 -41.27
CA LEU A 583 -0.53 -10.19 -40.07
C LEU A 583 0.61 -9.19 -39.89
N LEU A 584 1.24 -8.75 -40.99
CA LEU A 584 2.29 -7.74 -40.96
C LEU A 584 1.74 -6.36 -40.61
N GLN A 585 0.55 -6.02 -41.13
CA GLN A 585 -0.16 -4.81 -40.73
C GLN A 585 -0.50 -4.82 -39.23
N LEU A 586 -0.96 -5.96 -38.70
CA LEU A 586 -1.26 -6.11 -37.27
C LEU A 586 0.02 -5.98 -36.42
N ALA A 587 1.11 -6.64 -36.81
CA ALA A 587 2.38 -6.54 -36.11
C ALA A 587 2.90 -5.10 -36.09
N ALA A 588 2.84 -4.40 -37.24
CA ALA A 588 3.20 -2.98 -37.32
C ALA A 588 2.36 -2.12 -36.38
N LYS A 589 1.04 -2.36 -36.32
CA LYS A 589 0.15 -1.67 -35.39
C LYS A 589 0.53 -1.91 -33.92
N VAL A 590 0.83 -3.15 -33.54
CA VAL A 590 1.24 -3.48 -32.16
C VAL A 590 2.53 -2.75 -31.78
N VAL A 591 3.50 -2.71 -32.70
CA VAL A 591 4.76 -1.98 -32.50
C VAL A 591 4.52 -0.47 -32.39
N ASP A 592 3.67 0.10 -33.26
CA ASP A 592 3.27 1.52 -33.20
C ASP A 592 2.60 1.88 -31.87
N ASP A 593 1.65 1.06 -31.41
CA ASP A 593 0.95 1.26 -30.14
C ASP A 593 1.93 1.16 -28.95
N LEU A 594 2.92 0.25 -29.02
CA LEU A 594 3.98 0.12 -28.01
C LEU A 594 4.92 1.33 -27.98
N ILE A 595 5.38 1.80 -29.14
CA ILE A 595 6.24 2.99 -29.26
C ILE A 595 5.49 4.22 -28.75
N GLY A 596 4.21 4.37 -29.11
CA GLY A 596 3.33 5.44 -28.63
C GLY A 596 3.17 5.40 -27.11
N LEU A 597 2.89 4.22 -26.54
CA LEU A 597 2.77 4.04 -25.09
C LEU A 597 4.06 4.38 -24.33
N ILE A 598 5.22 3.99 -24.87
CA ILE A 598 6.52 4.33 -24.29
C ILE A 598 6.70 5.85 -24.28
N ARG A 599 6.42 6.53 -25.40
CA ARG A 599 6.49 7.99 -25.49
C ARG A 599 5.57 8.67 -24.48
N ASP A 600 4.32 8.21 -24.34
CA ASP A 600 3.37 8.79 -23.40
C ASP A 600 3.78 8.59 -21.92
N ILE A 601 4.55 7.53 -21.62
CA ILE A 601 5.09 7.26 -20.28
C ILE A 601 6.37 8.04 -20.00
N GLU A 602 7.24 8.20 -21.01
CA GLU A 602 8.54 8.85 -20.88
C GLU A 602 8.48 10.39 -21.02
N GLY A 603 7.43 10.93 -21.65
CA GLY A 603 7.19 12.38 -21.82
C GLY A 603 7.69 12.93 -23.14
#